data_AF-A0A411YD51-F1
#
_entry.id   AF-A0A411YD51-F1
#
_cell.length_a   1.000
_cell.length_b   1.000
_cell.length_c   1.000
_cell.angle_alpha   90.00
_cell.angle_beta   90.00
_cell.angle_gamma   90.00
#
_symmetry.space_group_name_H-M   'P 1'
#
loop_
_entity.id
_entity.type
_entity.pdbx_description
1 polymer ?
#
loop_
_entity_poly.entity_id
_entity_poly.type
_entity_poly.pdbx_seq_one_letter_code
_entity_poly.pdbx_strand_id
1 'polypeptide(L)'
;MQPDHDAVDRAGTVDRLVERTSRATRDRISRRSFLGRASRTAMVIAGGSALVPYLAGPAGARVCGQSGVAPKCPTFDCDREWGWCWYASGCCADGALKKICDCCAPNTPHPVGYCPSGTRVYCIVESCGADPRLQTVEHRRLTEAAPSAISVAASRHRFDRADAVVVGDGGRLLRAAQAMSLGGVVAGPVLLTQEGLDAAVAEEIERLGAEAAVVVGRDMGEVASDLEGRGLHVDQVGTSTDNSTGATQVARWHRERTGQRRAVIVLDDAPSTVLASAAAFAHAVRVPLLLGDNGTTRDALEDIRPIRETWVVGPGAADRDFPGMRALSGGDAAEAAAAVGDAADTEGVPLGEVVLAPEAEAWTAMAGAAYAAPLLLHQSSTIDGATFDWLLSARSLMNRVTVVGGDGTLSDQGQWELQGLVNEFEVHQLTGSAGEGLPVIPQPPDERPIGEARR
;
A
#
# COMPACT_ATOMS: atom_id res chain seq x y z
N MET A 1 -16.45 65.62 -25.75
CA MET A 1 -16.47 65.00 -24.41
C MET A 1 -15.24 64.11 -24.32
N GLN A 2 -14.13 64.64 -23.80
CA GLN A 2 -12.89 63.90 -23.60
C GLN A 2 -12.96 63.14 -22.26
N PRO A 3 -12.53 61.88 -22.18
CA PRO A 3 -12.51 61.15 -20.92
C PRO A 3 -11.34 61.64 -20.05
N ASP A 4 -11.62 61.66 -18.75
CA ASP A 4 -10.82 62.18 -17.66
C ASP A 4 -9.60 61.28 -17.39
N HIS A 5 -8.40 61.82 -17.59
CA HIS A 5 -7.12 61.11 -17.47
C HIS A 5 -6.67 60.90 -16.00
N ASP A 6 -7.34 61.52 -15.03
CA ASP A 6 -6.93 61.51 -13.62
C ASP A 6 -7.37 60.26 -12.82
N ALA A 7 -8.24 59.42 -13.40
CA ALA A 7 -8.72 58.19 -12.74
C ALA A 7 -7.74 57.00 -12.86
N VAL A 8 -6.86 57.00 -13.87
CA VAL A 8 -5.94 55.87 -14.15
C VAL A 8 -4.70 55.91 -13.26
N ASP A 9 -4.25 57.08 -12.83
CA ASP A 9 -3.02 57.23 -12.02
C ASP A 9 -3.21 56.92 -10.52
N ARG A 10 -4.44 56.99 -10.01
CA ARG A 10 -4.74 56.65 -8.60
C ARG A 10 -4.76 55.15 -8.34
N ALA A 11 -5.16 54.33 -9.32
CA ALA A 11 -5.18 52.87 -9.18
C ALA A 11 -3.76 52.27 -9.11
N GLY A 12 -2.84 52.73 -9.96
CA GLY A 12 -1.46 52.23 -9.98
C GLY A 12 -0.63 52.60 -8.74
N THR A 13 -1.06 53.59 -7.97
CA THR A 13 -0.35 54.05 -6.76
C THR A 13 -0.74 53.22 -5.53
N VAL A 14 -2.00 52.75 -5.46
CA VAL A 14 -2.50 51.88 -4.38
C VAL A 14 -1.91 50.47 -4.50
N ASP A 15 -1.85 49.91 -5.70
CA ASP A 15 -1.30 48.56 -5.92
C ASP A 15 0.19 48.47 -5.55
N ARG A 16 0.98 49.50 -5.85
CA ARG A 16 2.40 49.54 -5.47
C ARG A 16 2.60 49.69 -3.96
N LEU A 17 1.64 50.31 -3.25
CA LEU A 17 1.69 50.45 -1.80
C LEU A 17 1.35 49.11 -1.12
N VAL A 18 0.32 48.42 -1.61
CA VAL A 18 -0.10 47.08 -1.15
C VAL A 18 0.99 46.05 -1.41
N GLU A 19 1.66 46.10 -2.55
CA GLU A 19 2.73 45.17 -2.88
C GLU A 19 3.98 45.39 -1.98
N ARG A 20 4.30 46.64 -1.66
CA ARG A 20 5.40 46.97 -0.73
C ARG A 20 5.12 46.57 0.71
N THR A 21 3.89 46.78 1.21
CA THR A 21 3.52 46.34 2.55
C THR A 21 3.46 44.81 2.64
N SER A 22 3.00 44.13 1.58
CA SER A 22 2.97 42.67 1.50
C SER A 22 4.38 42.05 1.55
N ARG A 23 5.34 42.60 0.78
CA ARG A 23 6.75 42.15 0.83
C ARG A 23 7.40 42.43 2.18
N ALA A 24 7.14 43.60 2.79
CA ALA A 24 7.66 43.93 4.12
C ALA A 24 7.09 43.05 5.25
N THR A 25 5.86 42.55 5.08
CA THR A 25 5.21 41.66 6.06
C THR A 25 5.72 40.22 5.89
N ARG A 26 5.96 39.79 4.65
CA ARG A 26 6.56 38.49 4.32
C ARG A 26 8.00 38.36 4.85
N ASP A 27 8.79 39.43 4.76
CA ASP A 27 10.17 39.44 5.29
C ASP A 27 10.26 39.55 6.82
N ARG A 28 9.18 40.00 7.49
CA ARG A 28 9.10 39.99 8.96
C ARG A 28 8.61 38.67 9.53
N ILE A 29 7.80 37.91 8.80
CA ILE A 29 7.29 36.60 9.24
C ILE A 29 8.30 35.47 8.99
N SER A 30 9.21 35.62 8.02
CA SER A 30 10.21 34.60 7.68
C SER A 30 11.45 34.56 8.58
N ARG A 31 11.57 35.44 9.60
CA ARG A 31 12.72 35.47 10.50
C ARG A 31 12.35 35.10 11.94
N ARG A 32 12.64 33.83 12.26
CA ARG A 32 12.86 33.24 13.60
C ARG A 32 11.70 33.33 14.62
N SER A 33 10.96 32.24 14.76
CA SER A 33 10.73 31.66 16.10
C SER A 33 10.51 30.14 16.03
N PHE A 34 11.31 29.43 16.82
CA PHE A 34 11.25 27.99 17.08
C PHE A 34 9.89 27.53 17.68
N LEU A 35 9.09 28.48 18.18
CA LEU A 35 7.81 28.24 18.84
C LEU A 35 6.63 27.99 17.88
N GLY A 36 6.74 28.36 16.60
CA GLY A 36 5.65 28.17 15.63
C GLY A 36 5.46 26.72 15.14
N ARG A 37 6.46 25.86 15.32
CA ARG A 37 6.37 24.43 14.97
C ARG A 37 5.82 23.59 16.12
N ALA A 38 6.22 23.90 17.35
CA ALA A 38 5.74 23.19 18.54
C ALA A 38 4.23 23.36 18.76
N SER A 39 3.66 24.53 18.43
CA SER A 39 2.23 24.79 18.60
C SER A 39 1.33 24.08 17.59
N ARG A 40 1.82 23.80 16.37
CA ARG A 40 1.05 23.03 15.36
C ARG A 40 1.06 21.54 15.67
N THR A 41 2.21 20.99 16.08
CA THR A 41 2.32 19.58 16.48
C THR A 41 1.50 19.31 17.75
N ALA A 42 1.47 20.23 18.71
CA ALA A 42 0.67 20.07 19.93
C ALA A 42 -0.85 20.11 19.69
N MET A 43 -1.34 20.84 18.67
CA MET A 43 -2.77 20.90 18.34
C MET A 43 -3.26 19.63 17.63
N VAL A 44 -2.41 18.99 16.82
CA VAL A 44 -2.74 17.71 16.16
C VAL A 44 -2.75 16.56 17.18
N ILE A 45 -1.84 16.58 18.16
CA ILE A 45 -1.72 15.52 19.18
C ILE A 45 -2.91 15.49 20.15
N ALA A 46 -3.56 16.62 20.43
CA ALA A 46 -4.63 16.68 21.44
C ALA A 46 -6.07 16.51 20.88
N GLY A 47 -6.27 16.62 19.57
CA GLY A 47 -7.61 16.73 18.99
C GLY A 47 -8.20 15.48 18.35
N GLY A 48 -7.37 14.48 18.03
CA GLY A 48 -7.78 13.36 17.18
C GLY A 48 -8.29 13.83 15.80
N SER A 49 -8.48 12.89 14.89
CA SER A 49 -8.99 13.10 13.52
C SER A 49 -10.35 13.83 13.46
N ALA A 50 -11.07 13.95 14.57
CA ALA A 50 -12.41 14.54 14.65
C ALA A 50 -12.46 16.09 14.67
N LEU A 51 -11.39 16.79 15.07
CA LEU A 51 -11.41 18.26 15.18
C LEU A 51 -10.80 19.01 13.99
N VAL A 52 -10.08 18.30 13.12
CA VAL A 52 -9.49 18.86 11.89
C VAL A 52 -10.54 19.54 10.99
N PRO A 53 -11.76 18.98 10.81
CA PRO A 53 -12.79 19.62 9.98
C PRO A 53 -13.43 20.87 10.63
N TYR A 54 -13.34 21.03 11.96
CA TYR A 54 -13.97 22.15 12.69
C TYR A 54 -13.04 23.36 12.87
N LEU A 55 -11.72 23.15 12.82
CA LEU A 55 -10.72 24.21 12.82
C LEU A 55 -10.40 24.72 11.40
N ALA A 56 -10.65 23.88 10.39
CA ALA A 56 -10.69 24.30 9.00
C ALA A 56 -12.06 24.97 8.72
N GLY A 57 -12.11 26.30 8.75
CA GLY A 57 -13.28 27.02 8.23
C GLY A 57 -13.62 26.52 6.82
N PRO A 58 -14.90 26.54 6.40
CA PRO A 58 -15.29 26.02 5.09
C PRO A 58 -14.40 26.62 4.01
N ALA A 59 -13.60 25.78 3.37
CA ALA A 59 -12.69 26.18 2.33
C ALA A 59 -13.52 26.63 1.12
N GLY A 60 -13.68 27.94 0.97
CA GLY A 60 -14.31 28.51 -0.21
C GLY A 60 -13.39 28.37 -1.41
N ALA A 61 -13.50 27.26 -2.14
CA ALA A 61 -12.93 27.16 -3.48
C ALA A 61 -13.64 28.17 -4.40
N ARG A 62 -12.87 28.98 -5.13
CA ARG A 62 -13.42 29.79 -6.23
C ARG A 62 -13.32 28.99 -7.51
N VAL A 63 -14.38 29.06 -8.29
CA VAL A 63 -14.57 28.19 -9.45
C VAL A 63 -13.75 28.67 -10.64
N CYS A 64 -13.18 27.73 -11.41
CA CYS A 64 -12.40 28.01 -12.61
C CYS A 64 -12.56 26.92 -13.69
N GLY A 65 -13.25 27.23 -14.79
CA GLY A 65 -13.30 26.50 -16.08
C GLY A 65 -13.87 25.07 -16.03
N GLN A 66 -14.72 24.55 -16.92
CA GLN A 66 -15.40 25.01 -18.13
C GLN A 66 -16.85 24.46 -18.07
N SER A 67 -17.74 25.01 -18.89
CA SER A 67 -19.15 24.65 -19.01
C SER A 67 -19.37 23.21 -19.47
N GLY A 68 -19.99 22.40 -18.60
CA GLY A 68 -20.38 21.04 -18.94
C GLY A 68 -20.04 20.08 -17.81
N VAL A 69 -21.04 19.65 -17.05
CA VAL A 69 -20.85 18.90 -15.80
C VAL A 69 -20.51 17.44 -16.13
N ALA A 70 -19.24 17.13 -16.38
CA ALA A 70 -18.75 15.76 -16.28
C ALA A 70 -18.56 15.41 -14.80
N PRO A 71 -18.92 14.19 -14.36
CA PRO A 71 -18.73 13.77 -12.98
C PRO A 71 -17.23 13.66 -12.65
N LYS A 72 -16.90 13.74 -11.36
CA LYS A 72 -15.57 13.35 -10.88
C LYS A 72 -15.37 11.86 -11.11
N CYS A 73 -14.14 11.46 -11.40
CA CYS A 73 -13.83 10.06 -11.57
C CYS A 73 -14.08 9.29 -10.27
N PRO A 74 -14.65 8.08 -10.32
CA PRO A 74 -14.84 7.22 -9.14
C PRO A 74 -13.49 6.90 -8.48
N THR A 75 -12.47 6.73 -9.30
CA THR A 75 -11.06 6.54 -8.93
C THR A 75 -10.23 7.67 -9.52
N PHE A 76 -9.14 8.08 -8.86
CA PHE A 76 -8.19 9.07 -9.42
C PHE A 76 -7.39 8.53 -10.63
N ASP A 77 -7.71 7.33 -11.13
CA ASP A 77 -7.06 6.67 -12.25
C ASP A 77 -8.06 6.51 -13.41
N CYS A 78 -7.70 6.99 -14.60
CA CYS A 78 -8.53 6.91 -15.80
C CYS A 78 -8.55 5.51 -16.45
N ASP A 79 -8.17 4.43 -15.75
CA ASP A 79 -8.11 3.05 -16.29
C ASP A 79 -7.47 2.95 -17.69
N ARG A 80 -6.40 3.73 -17.92
CA ARG A 80 -5.61 3.86 -19.17
C ARG A 80 -6.19 4.76 -20.28
N GLU A 81 -7.28 5.48 -20.02
CA GLU A 81 -7.96 6.37 -20.97
C GLU A 81 -7.75 7.86 -20.63
N TRP A 82 -6.48 8.27 -20.49
CA TRP A 82 -6.16 9.68 -20.23
C TRP A 82 -6.37 10.55 -21.47
N GLY A 83 -7.06 11.66 -21.28
CA GLY A 83 -7.10 12.80 -22.18
C GLY A 83 -6.05 13.85 -21.85
N TRP A 84 -6.31 15.08 -22.28
CA TRP A 84 -5.39 16.20 -22.06
C TRP A 84 -5.54 16.75 -20.65
N CYS A 85 -4.41 17.22 -20.09
CA CYS A 85 -4.40 17.99 -18.85
C CYS A 85 -4.16 19.47 -19.15
N TRP A 86 -4.74 20.33 -18.33
CA TRP A 86 -4.58 21.78 -18.40
C TRP A 86 -4.43 22.38 -17.01
N TYR A 87 -3.97 23.63 -16.96
CA TYR A 87 -3.68 24.32 -15.71
C TYR A 87 -4.51 25.61 -15.60
N ALA A 88 -4.93 25.91 -14.38
CA ALA A 88 -5.66 27.12 -14.02
C ALA A 88 -5.03 27.78 -12.79
N SER A 89 -4.72 29.06 -12.87
CA SER A 89 -4.20 29.85 -11.75
C SER A 89 -5.32 30.56 -11.00
N GLY A 90 -5.21 30.69 -9.67
CA GLY A 90 -6.18 31.44 -8.85
C GLY A 90 -7.41 30.65 -8.41
N CYS A 91 -7.39 29.34 -8.63
CA CYS A 91 -8.49 28.40 -8.37
C CYS A 91 -8.33 27.68 -7.04
N CYS A 92 -7.08 27.51 -6.60
CA CYS A 92 -6.75 27.02 -5.29
C CYS A 92 -6.87 28.16 -4.27
N ALA A 93 -7.29 27.84 -3.05
CA ALA A 93 -7.55 28.82 -2.00
C ALA A 93 -6.30 29.63 -1.60
N ASP A 94 -5.11 29.03 -1.80
CA ASP A 94 -3.79 29.63 -1.59
C ASP A 94 -3.24 30.34 -2.84
N GLY A 95 -4.01 30.37 -3.94
CA GLY A 95 -3.59 30.91 -5.23
C GLY A 95 -2.67 30.00 -6.04
N ALA A 96 -2.44 28.75 -5.61
CA ALA A 96 -1.63 27.80 -6.34
C ALA A 96 -2.25 27.42 -7.71
N LEU A 97 -1.42 26.83 -8.56
CA LEU A 97 -1.84 26.26 -9.84
C LEU A 97 -2.72 25.04 -9.56
N LYS A 98 -3.94 25.07 -10.13
CA LYS A 98 -4.83 23.92 -10.21
C LYS A 98 -4.53 23.20 -11.51
N LYS A 99 -4.30 21.88 -11.45
CA LYS A 99 -4.27 21.05 -12.66
C LYS A 99 -5.58 20.30 -12.79
N ILE A 100 -6.06 20.19 -14.02
CA ILE A 100 -7.30 19.52 -14.37
C ILE A 100 -6.98 18.58 -15.52
N CYS A 101 -7.34 17.31 -15.40
CA CYS A 101 -7.13 16.29 -16.41
C CYS A 101 -8.46 15.63 -16.76
N ASP A 102 -8.74 15.54 -18.05
CA ASP A 102 -9.95 14.90 -18.56
C ASP A 102 -9.65 13.43 -18.84
N CYS A 103 -10.40 12.50 -18.24
CA CYS A 103 -10.42 11.11 -18.70
C CYS A 103 -11.35 11.00 -19.90
N CYS A 104 -10.92 10.35 -20.98
CA CYS A 104 -11.59 10.43 -22.28
C CYS A 104 -11.92 9.05 -22.85
N ALA A 105 -13.20 8.78 -23.05
CA ALA A 105 -13.69 7.52 -23.59
C ALA A 105 -14.50 7.74 -24.88
N PRO A 106 -14.53 6.76 -25.80
CA PRO A 106 -15.50 6.78 -26.89
C PRO A 106 -16.93 6.62 -26.37
N ASN A 107 -17.90 7.24 -27.06
CA ASN A 107 -19.35 7.09 -26.80
C ASN A 107 -19.89 7.58 -25.45
N THR A 108 -19.19 8.47 -24.73
CA THR A 108 -19.70 9.04 -23.48
C THR A 108 -20.71 10.18 -23.70
N PRO A 109 -21.71 10.34 -22.79
CA PRO A 109 -22.78 11.33 -22.95
C PRO A 109 -22.37 12.76 -22.55
N HIS A 110 -21.21 12.92 -21.91
CA HIS A 110 -20.75 14.19 -21.35
C HIS A 110 -20.14 15.10 -22.44
N PRO A 111 -20.07 16.43 -22.17
CA PRO A 111 -19.73 17.42 -23.18
C PRO A 111 -18.27 17.37 -23.66
N VAL A 112 -17.98 18.24 -24.62
CA VAL A 112 -16.65 18.45 -25.21
C VAL A 112 -15.73 19.10 -24.16
N GLY A 113 -14.86 18.30 -23.54
CA GLY A 113 -13.65 18.79 -22.88
C GLY A 113 -12.45 18.68 -23.80
N TYR A 114 -11.25 18.64 -23.23
CA TYR A 114 -9.98 18.55 -23.95
C TYR A 114 -9.66 17.11 -24.35
N CYS A 115 -10.63 16.39 -24.91
CA CYS A 115 -10.41 15.03 -25.40
C CYS A 115 -9.89 15.01 -26.85
N PRO A 116 -9.04 14.03 -27.22
CA PRO A 116 -8.69 13.79 -28.63
C PRO A 116 -9.93 13.63 -29.53
N SER A 117 -9.77 13.91 -30.82
CA SER A 117 -10.87 13.76 -31.77
C SER A 117 -11.41 12.32 -31.77
N GLY A 118 -12.74 12.18 -31.61
CA GLY A 118 -13.42 10.88 -31.57
C GLY A 118 -13.73 10.36 -30.16
N THR A 119 -13.23 11.03 -29.10
CA THR A 119 -13.58 10.72 -27.71
C THR A 119 -14.27 11.91 -27.03
N ARG A 120 -14.92 11.64 -25.89
CA ARG A 120 -15.58 12.64 -25.06
C ARG A 120 -15.17 12.44 -23.61
N VAL A 121 -15.28 13.49 -22.80
CA VAL A 121 -14.91 13.40 -21.38
C VAL A 121 -15.80 12.35 -20.74
N TYR A 122 -15.21 11.41 -20.03
CA TYR A 122 -15.93 10.46 -19.19
C TYR A 122 -16.04 11.01 -17.77
N CYS A 123 -14.92 11.49 -17.23
CA CYS A 123 -14.82 12.08 -15.90
C CYS A 123 -13.61 13.01 -15.80
N ILE A 124 -13.53 13.81 -14.73
CA ILE A 124 -12.46 14.81 -14.52
C ILE A 124 -11.70 14.52 -13.22
N VAL A 125 -10.37 14.64 -13.28
CA VAL A 125 -9.45 14.63 -12.14
C VAL A 125 -8.87 16.02 -11.94
N GLU A 126 -8.88 16.55 -10.71
CA GLU A 126 -8.37 17.88 -10.39
C GLU A 126 -7.41 17.84 -9.20
N SER A 127 -6.33 18.62 -9.22
CA SER A 127 -5.41 18.80 -8.10
C SER A 127 -5.05 20.27 -7.87
N CYS A 128 -4.81 20.66 -6.62
CA CYS A 128 -4.34 21.98 -6.25
C CYS A 128 -2.90 21.94 -5.72
N GLY A 129 -2.01 22.79 -6.24
CA GLY A 129 -0.64 22.98 -5.75
C GLY A 129 0.37 21.90 -6.12
N ALA A 130 -0.06 20.67 -6.38
CA ALA A 130 0.77 19.56 -6.85
C ALA A 130 0.24 18.99 -8.16
N ASP A 131 1.14 18.56 -9.05
CA ASP A 131 0.80 17.82 -10.26
C ASP A 131 0.18 16.46 -9.86
N PRO A 132 -1.06 16.09 -10.25
CA PRO A 132 -1.65 14.78 -9.97
C PRO A 132 -0.96 13.66 -10.76
N ARG A 133 -0.03 13.97 -11.68
CA ARG A 133 0.92 13.01 -12.27
C ARG A 133 2.09 12.68 -11.33
N LEU A 134 2.23 13.34 -10.18
CA LEU A 134 3.19 12.97 -9.13
C LEU A 134 2.54 12.01 -8.13
N GLN A 135 1.86 10.96 -8.60
CA GLN A 135 1.82 9.75 -7.79
C GLN A 135 3.26 9.19 -7.81
N THR A 136 4.08 9.58 -6.85
CA THR A 136 5.40 8.96 -6.64
C THR A 136 5.25 7.55 -6.09
N VAL A 137 4.08 7.25 -5.50
CA VAL A 137 3.70 5.95 -4.96
C VAL A 137 2.54 5.40 -5.79
N GLU A 138 2.81 4.34 -6.55
CA GLU A 138 1.79 3.59 -7.29
C GLU A 138 0.80 2.96 -6.32
N HIS A 139 -0.49 3.12 -6.59
CA HIS A 139 -1.54 2.49 -5.81
C HIS A 139 -2.15 1.33 -6.59
N ARG A 140 -1.98 0.10 -6.08
CA ARG A 140 -2.54 -1.12 -6.67
C ARG A 140 -3.62 -1.68 -5.77
N ARG A 141 -4.75 -2.03 -6.36
CA ARG A 141 -5.86 -2.71 -5.68
C ARG A 141 -6.06 -4.10 -6.25
N LEU A 142 -6.13 -5.09 -5.38
CA LEU A 142 -6.52 -6.46 -5.71
C LEU A 142 -7.88 -6.72 -5.09
N THR A 143 -8.92 -6.75 -5.93
CA THR A 143 -10.32 -6.95 -5.51
C THR A 143 -10.70 -8.43 -5.43
N GLU A 144 -9.79 -9.33 -5.79
CA GLU A 144 -9.98 -10.76 -5.68
C GLU A 144 -10.04 -11.19 -4.21
N ALA A 145 -11.07 -11.95 -3.83
CA ALA A 145 -11.21 -12.48 -2.47
C ALA A 145 -10.53 -13.83 -2.27
N ALA A 146 -10.25 -14.57 -3.34
CA ALA A 146 -9.70 -15.92 -3.25
C ALA A 146 -8.18 -15.89 -2.97
N PRO A 147 -7.67 -16.62 -1.96
CA PRO A 147 -6.24 -16.69 -1.65
C PRO A 147 -5.37 -17.14 -2.82
N SER A 148 -5.86 -18.08 -3.65
CA SER A 148 -5.16 -18.54 -4.84
C SER A 148 -5.00 -17.43 -5.88
N ALA A 149 -6.05 -16.63 -6.13
CA ALA A 149 -5.98 -15.49 -7.05
C ALA A 149 -5.01 -14.40 -6.58
N ILE A 150 -5.04 -14.04 -5.29
CA ILE A 150 -4.11 -13.05 -4.71
C ILE A 150 -2.66 -13.55 -4.80
N SER A 151 -2.40 -14.81 -4.45
CA SER A 151 -1.04 -15.38 -4.52
C SER A 151 -0.51 -15.50 -5.96
N VAL A 152 -1.36 -15.83 -6.93
CA VAL A 152 -1.02 -15.76 -8.36
C VAL A 152 -0.76 -14.33 -8.81
N ALA A 153 -1.55 -13.34 -8.35
CA ALA A 153 -1.32 -11.93 -8.65
C ALA A 153 0.01 -11.43 -8.07
N ALA A 154 0.38 -11.88 -6.88
CA ALA A 154 1.68 -11.62 -6.25
C ALA A 154 2.83 -12.27 -7.06
N SER A 155 2.64 -13.49 -7.55
CA SER A 155 3.59 -14.18 -8.41
C SER A 155 3.86 -13.41 -9.69
N ARG A 156 2.80 -13.06 -10.44
CA ARG A 156 2.90 -12.29 -11.71
C ARG A 156 3.51 -10.90 -11.52
N HIS A 157 3.35 -10.33 -10.34
CA HIS A 157 3.95 -9.04 -9.99
C HIS A 157 5.46 -9.12 -9.82
N ARG A 158 5.95 -10.21 -9.23
CA ARG A 158 7.34 -10.31 -8.74
C ARG A 158 8.25 -11.19 -9.61
N PHE A 159 7.66 -12.10 -10.38
CA PHE A 159 8.39 -13.15 -11.08
C PHE A 159 7.95 -13.27 -12.53
N ASP A 160 8.85 -12.99 -13.45
CA ASP A 160 8.67 -13.36 -14.86
C ASP A 160 8.88 -14.86 -15.06
N ARG A 161 9.79 -15.46 -14.27
CA ARG A 161 10.17 -16.88 -14.25
C ARG A 161 10.59 -17.30 -12.84
N ALA A 162 10.52 -18.59 -12.55
CA ALA A 162 11.07 -19.17 -11.32
C ALA A 162 11.43 -20.64 -11.53
N ASP A 163 12.63 -21.06 -11.14
CA ASP A 163 13.06 -22.47 -11.28
C ASP A 163 12.29 -23.39 -10.32
N ALA A 164 11.84 -22.84 -9.19
CA ALA A 164 11.07 -23.54 -8.18
C ALA A 164 9.95 -22.66 -7.60
N VAL A 165 8.87 -23.31 -7.16
CA VAL A 165 7.74 -22.67 -6.48
C VAL A 165 7.49 -23.31 -5.12
N VAL A 166 6.81 -22.59 -4.23
CA VAL A 166 6.21 -23.18 -3.02
C VAL A 166 4.71 -23.25 -3.22
N VAL A 167 4.10 -24.40 -2.94
CA VAL A 167 2.64 -24.57 -2.96
C VAL A 167 2.15 -24.87 -1.54
N GLY A 168 1.37 -23.95 -0.99
CA GLY A 168 0.85 -24.01 0.37
C GLY A 168 -0.65 -24.29 0.43
N ASP A 169 -1.07 -24.86 1.55
CA ASP A 169 -2.48 -25.11 1.89
C ASP A 169 -3.20 -23.80 2.26
N GLY A 170 -4.00 -23.29 1.31
CA GLY A 170 -4.90 -22.13 1.46
C GLY A 170 -6.18 -22.42 2.26
N GLY A 171 -6.34 -23.62 2.81
CA GLY A 171 -7.40 -23.99 3.76
C GLY A 171 -6.95 -24.03 5.23
N ARG A 172 -5.63 -23.98 5.50
CA ARG A 172 -5.08 -23.88 6.87
C ARG A 172 -4.05 -22.75 7.05
N LEU A 173 -4.45 -21.66 7.72
CA LEU A 173 -3.65 -20.44 7.89
C LEU A 173 -2.22 -20.68 8.38
N LEU A 174 -2.04 -21.56 9.36
CA LEU A 174 -0.70 -21.88 9.87
C LEU A 174 0.18 -22.55 8.81
N ARG A 175 -0.38 -23.45 7.99
CA ARG A 175 0.37 -24.11 6.92
C ARG A 175 0.68 -23.14 5.79
N ALA A 176 -0.26 -22.25 5.44
CA ALA A 176 0.01 -21.14 4.53
C ALA A 176 1.15 -20.24 5.05
N ALA A 177 1.12 -19.82 6.32
CA ALA A 177 2.17 -19.00 6.94
C ALA A 177 3.55 -19.68 6.90
N GLN A 178 3.58 -20.98 7.16
CA GLN A 178 4.78 -21.79 7.05
C GLN A 178 5.30 -21.87 5.60
N ALA A 179 4.39 -22.04 4.63
CA ALA A 179 4.74 -22.00 3.21
C ALA A 179 5.34 -20.64 2.80
N MET A 180 4.83 -19.53 3.33
CA MET A 180 5.39 -18.19 3.08
C MET A 180 6.86 -18.11 3.47
N SER A 181 7.24 -18.68 4.61
CA SER A 181 8.65 -18.71 5.04
C SER A 181 9.58 -19.44 4.08
N LEU A 182 9.06 -20.38 3.26
CA LEU A 182 9.86 -21.13 2.29
C LEU A 182 10.05 -20.40 0.95
N GLY A 183 9.22 -19.41 0.62
CA GLY A 183 9.34 -18.64 -0.64
C GLY A 183 10.71 -17.98 -0.77
N GLY A 184 11.21 -17.44 0.34
CA GLY A 184 12.56 -16.89 0.44
C GLY A 184 13.66 -17.94 0.26
N VAL A 185 13.42 -19.21 0.59
CA VAL A 185 14.42 -20.29 0.44
C VAL A 185 14.57 -20.67 -1.03
N VAL A 186 13.45 -20.88 -1.73
CA VAL A 186 13.44 -21.30 -3.13
C VAL A 186 13.66 -20.15 -4.11
N ALA A 187 13.67 -18.90 -3.61
CA ALA A 187 13.77 -17.68 -4.40
C ALA A 187 12.69 -17.61 -5.51
N GLY A 188 11.49 -18.07 -5.18
CA GLY A 188 10.36 -18.19 -6.09
C GLY A 188 9.04 -17.86 -5.38
N PRO A 189 7.92 -17.81 -6.13
CA PRO A 189 6.63 -17.44 -5.59
C PRO A 189 6.06 -18.51 -4.66
N VAL A 190 5.25 -18.06 -3.71
CA VAL A 190 4.42 -18.92 -2.86
C VAL A 190 3.00 -18.83 -3.40
N LEU A 191 2.47 -19.97 -3.83
CA LEU A 191 1.14 -20.11 -4.41
C LEU A 191 0.25 -20.87 -3.42
N LEU A 192 -0.98 -20.42 -3.23
CA LEU A 192 -1.93 -21.02 -2.30
C LEU A 192 -3.02 -21.77 -3.05
N THR A 193 -3.45 -22.92 -2.52
CA THR A 193 -4.55 -23.73 -3.07
C THR A 193 -5.27 -24.47 -1.95
N GLN A 194 -6.57 -24.78 -2.09
CA GLN A 194 -7.39 -25.26 -0.96
C GLN A 194 -7.99 -26.66 -1.13
N GLU A 195 -8.51 -27.00 -2.31
CA GLU A 195 -9.25 -28.26 -2.56
C GLU A 195 -8.61 -29.05 -3.72
N GLY A 196 -7.30 -29.30 -3.62
CA GLY A 196 -6.50 -29.84 -4.72
C GLY A 196 -5.71 -28.74 -5.43
N LEU A 197 -5.19 -29.01 -6.63
CA LEU A 197 -4.40 -28.03 -7.38
C LEU A 197 -5.32 -27.12 -8.21
N ASP A 198 -5.52 -25.88 -7.77
CA ASP A 198 -6.31 -24.88 -8.48
C ASP A 198 -5.77 -24.68 -9.90
N ALA A 199 -6.66 -24.59 -10.89
CA ALA A 199 -6.28 -24.43 -12.30
C ALA A 199 -5.42 -23.18 -12.54
N ALA A 200 -5.78 -22.05 -11.90
CA ALA A 200 -5.01 -20.80 -11.99
C ALA A 200 -3.61 -20.93 -11.38
N VAL A 201 -3.45 -21.76 -10.35
CA VAL A 201 -2.14 -22.05 -9.74
C VAL A 201 -1.32 -22.92 -10.68
N ALA A 202 -1.91 -23.97 -11.27
CA ALA A 202 -1.24 -24.81 -12.27
C ALA A 202 -0.77 -24.00 -13.49
N GLU A 203 -1.63 -23.15 -14.04
CA GLU A 203 -1.29 -22.26 -15.15
C GLU A 203 -0.16 -21.29 -14.79
N GLU A 204 -0.15 -20.77 -13.57
CA GLU A 204 0.90 -19.87 -13.10
C GLU A 204 2.25 -20.59 -12.94
N ILE A 205 2.25 -21.84 -12.44
CA ILE A 205 3.45 -22.69 -12.36
C ILE A 205 4.03 -22.93 -13.76
N GLU A 206 3.17 -23.25 -14.73
CA GLU A 206 3.57 -23.43 -16.12
C GLU A 206 4.12 -22.14 -16.73
N ARG A 207 3.47 -20.99 -16.49
CA ARG A 207 3.93 -19.67 -16.96
C ARG A 207 5.32 -19.33 -16.44
N LEU A 208 5.61 -19.67 -15.18
CA LEU A 208 6.91 -19.43 -14.54
C LEU A 208 8.02 -20.32 -15.10
N GLY A 209 7.66 -21.43 -15.77
CA GLY A 209 8.61 -22.43 -16.24
C GLY A 209 9.27 -23.21 -15.10
N ALA A 210 8.58 -23.42 -13.99
CA ALA A 210 9.14 -24.07 -12.82
C ALA A 210 9.39 -25.57 -13.05
N GLU A 211 10.55 -26.05 -12.61
CA GLU A 211 10.97 -27.47 -12.72
C GLU A 211 10.91 -28.20 -11.38
N ALA A 212 10.72 -27.46 -10.28
CA ALA A 212 10.60 -28.00 -8.93
C ALA A 212 9.48 -27.31 -8.13
N ALA A 213 8.92 -28.04 -7.17
CA ALA A 213 7.94 -27.50 -6.23
C ALA A 213 8.21 -28.00 -4.82
N VAL A 214 7.98 -27.13 -3.84
CA VAL A 214 7.95 -27.50 -2.43
C VAL A 214 6.50 -27.43 -1.97
N VAL A 215 5.93 -28.56 -1.60
CA VAL A 215 4.53 -28.67 -1.18
C VAL A 215 4.47 -28.70 0.34
N VAL A 216 3.75 -27.75 0.94
CA VAL A 216 3.70 -27.58 2.40
C VAL A 216 2.33 -27.96 2.93
N GLY A 217 2.29 -29.03 3.72
CA GLY A 217 1.10 -29.47 4.46
C GLY A 217 0.78 -30.95 4.31
N ARG A 218 0.09 -31.48 5.32
CA ARG A 218 -0.36 -32.88 5.39
C ARG A 218 -1.32 -33.26 4.27
N ASP A 219 -2.36 -32.46 4.09
CA ASP A 219 -3.50 -32.81 3.22
C ASP A 219 -3.24 -32.39 1.77
N MET A 220 -1.96 -32.19 1.42
CA MET A 220 -1.49 -31.73 0.11
C MET A 220 -0.85 -32.85 -0.73
N GLY A 221 -1.03 -34.12 -0.34
CA GLY A 221 -0.45 -35.26 -1.05
C GLY A 221 -0.98 -35.44 -2.48
N GLU A 222 -2.25 -35.12 -2.71
CA GLU A 222 -2.84 -35.11 -4.06
C GLU A 222 -2.22 -34.00 -4.91
N VAL A 223 -2.09 -32.78 -4.37
CA VAL A 223 -1.40 -31.66 -5.04
C VAL A 223 0.04 -32.03 -5.39
N ALA A 224 0.78 -32.68 -4.49
CA ALA A 224 2.13 -33.15 -4.76
C ALA A 224 2.16 -34.16 -5.91
N SER A 225 1.24 -35.13 -5.91
CA SER A 225 1.13 -36.15 -6.96
C SER A 225 0.78 -35.54 -8.32
N ASP A 226 -0.10 -34.54 -8.34
CA ASP A 226 -0.49 -33.82 -9.56
C ASP A 226 0.69 -33.03 -10.16
N LEU A 227 1.51 -32.39 -9.32
CA LEU A 227 2.70 -31.67 -9.75
C LEU A 227 3.80 -32.61 -10.26
N GLU A 228 4.02 -33.76 -9.60
CA GLU A 228 4.90 -34.82 -10.10
C GLU A 228 4.42 -35.36 -11.45
N GLY A 229 3.11 -35.58 -11.60
CA GLY A 229 2.50 -36.00 -12.86
C GLY A 229 2.67 -35.00 -14.01
N ARG A 230 2.91 -33.72 -13.69
CA ARG A 230 3.27 -32.65 -14.63
C ARG A 230 4.78 -32.55 -14.89
N GLY A 231 5.59 -33.39 -14.27
CA GLY A 231 7.03 -33.48 -14.49
C GLY A 231 7.89 -32.61 -13.57
N LEU A 232 7.33 -32.06 -12.49
CA LEU A 232 8.10 -31.29 -11.50
C LEU A 232 8.80 -32.22 -10.50
N HIS A 233 9.95 -31.78 -9.99
CA HIS A 233 10.59 -32.39 -8.83
C HIS A 233 9.92 -31.87 -7.56
N VAL A 234 9.24 -32.74 -6.80
CA VAL A 234 8.43 -32.32 -5.65
C VAL A 234 9.05 -32.74 -4.33
N ASP A 235 9.26 -31.77 -3.44
CA ASP A 235 9.59 -31.99 -2.02
C ASP A 235 8.34 -31.68 -1.17
N GLN A 236 7.72 -32.70 -0.55
CA GLN A 236 6.62 -32.47 0.40
C GLN A 236 7.13 -32.38 1.84
N VAL A 237 6.71 -31.34 2.57
CA VAL A 237 7.19 -31.01 3.92
C VAL A 237 6.02 -30.59 4.83
N GLY A 238 6.17 -30.77 6.15
CA GLY A 238 5.13 -30.38 7.12
C GLY A 238 3.92 -31.31 7.11
N THR A 239 4.16 -32.61 6.90
CA THR A 239 3.12 -33.63 6.70
C THR A 239 2.51 -34.16 8.00
N SER A 240 3.04 -33.76 9.16
CA SER A 240 2.50 -34.16 10.46
C SER A 240 1.10 -33.59 10.72
N THR A 241 0.26 -34.39 11.38
CA THR A 241 -1.04 -33.95 11.94
C THR A 241 -0.90 -33.00 13.11
N ASP A 242 0.21 -33.10 13.85
CA ASP A 242 0.52 -32.15 14.90
C ASP A 242 1.07 -30.87 14.27
N ASN A 243 0.44 -29.75 14.62
CA ASN A 243 0.83 -28.42 14.16
C ASN A 243 2.27 -28.09 14.52
N SER A 244 2.68 -28.38 15.77
CA SER A 244 4.03 -28.10 16.25
C SER A 244 5.05 -28.98 15.54
N THR A 245 4.85 -30.29 15.52
CA THR A 245 5.74 -31.21 14.80
C THR A 245 5.87 -30.83 13.31
N GLY A 246 4.76 -30.48 12.65
CA GLY A 246 4.80 -30.04 11.26
C GLY A 246 5.53 -28.70 11.07
N ALA A 247 5.38 -27.75 12.01
CA ALA A 247 6.14 -26.50 12.02
C ALA A 247 7.64 -26.77 12.14
N THR A 248 8.04 -27.66 13.06
CA THR A 248 9.43 -28.08 13.25
C THR A 248 10.00 -28.76 12.01
N GLN A 249 9.20 -29.57 11.29
CA GLN A 249 9.61 -30.16 10.00
C GLN A 249 9.89 -29.08 8.96
N VAL A 250 9.00 -28.09 8.81
CA VAL A 250 9.19 -26.97 7.87
C VAL A 250 10.43 -26.15 8.24
N ALA A 251 10.57 -25.80 9.52
CA ALA A 251 11.70 -25.01 10.00
C ALA A 251 13.05 -25.76 9.86
N ARG A 252 13.04 -27.09 10.06
CA ARG A 252 14.20 -27.95 9.81
C ARG A 252 14.58 -27.96 8.34
N TRP A 253 13.61 -28.17 7.45
CA TRP A 253 13.81 -28.12 6.01
C TRP A 253 14.40 -26.78 5.56
N HIS A 254 13.86 -25.67 6.08
CA HIS A 254 14.35 -24.31 5.83
C HIS A 254 15.81 -24.15 6.28
N ARG A 255 16.13 -24.57 7.51
CA ARG A 255 17.47 -24.43 8.08
C ARG A 255 18.50 -25.24 7.32
N GLU A 256 18.20 -26.48 6.97
CA GLU A 256 19.14 -27.37 6.27
C GLU A 256 19.58 -26.80 4.92
N ARG A 257 18.74 -25.97 4.28
CA ARG A 257 19.04 -25.31 3.00
C ARG A 257 19.68 -23.93 3.14
N THR A 258 19.42 -23.21 4.21
CA THR A 258 19.85 -21.81 4.37
C THR A 258 20.94 -21.59 5.40
N GLY A 259 21.10 -22.50 6.36
CA GLY A 259 22.00 -22.34 7.51
C GLY A 259 21.60 -21.21 8.47
N GLN A 260 20.40 -20.63 8.32
CA GLN A 260 19.93 -19.50 9.12
C GLN A 260 19.86 -19.85 10.62
N ARG A 261 20.23 -18.89 11.44
CA ARG A 261 20.28 -19.00 12.91
C ARG A 261 19.25 -18.11 13.60
N ARG A 262 18.26 -17.66 12.84
CA ARG A 262 17.22 -16.73 13.27
C ARG A 262 15.87 -17.33 12.94
N ALA A 263 14.84 -17.00 13.72
CA ALA A 263 13.48 -17.49 13.48
C ALA A 263 12.43 -16.44 13.89
N VAL A 264 11.27 -16.49 13.25
CA VAL A 264 10.07 -15.78 13.70
C VAL A 264 9.22 -16.77 14.49
N ILE A 265 8.76 -16.36 15.66
CA ILE A 265 7.86 -17.11 16.53
C ILE A 265 6.60 -16.28 16.68
N VAL A 266 5.45 -16.85 16.32
CA VAL A 266 4.15 -16.22 16.55
C VAL A 266 3.49 -16.93 17.73
N LEU A 267 3.04 -16.17 18.72
CA LEU A 267 2.36 -16.72 19.89
C LEU A 267 0.96 -17.21 19.54
N ASP A 268 0.49 -18.25 20.23
CA ASP A 268 -0.80 -18.90 19.94
C ASP A 268 -2.02 -17.98 20.14
N ASP A 269 -1.89 -16.94 20.95
CA ASP A 269 -2.91 -15.92 21.22
C ASP A 269 -2.83 -14.71 20.30
N ALA A 270 -1.87 -14.69 19.35
CA ALA A 270 -1.81 -13.63 18.36
C ALA A 270 -3.00 -13.69 17.37
N PRO A 271 -3.60 -12.55 17.00
CA PRO A 271 -4.62 -12.52 15.97
C PRO A 271 -4.13 -13.17 14.66
N SER A 272 -5.01 -13.89 13.97
CA SER A 272 -4.65 -14.60 12.73
C SER A 272 -4.16 -13.66 11.60
N THR A 273 -4.58 -12.40 11.60
CA THR A 273 -4.06 -11.37 10.69
C THR A 273 -2.64 -10.93 11.03
N VAL A 274 -2.27 -10.90 12.32
CA VAL A 274 -0.88 -10.65 12.76
C VAL A 274 0.05 -11.80 12.34
N LEU A 275 -0.46 -13.03 12.32
CA LEU A 275 0.27 -14.17 11.74
C LEU A 275 0.61 -13.93 10.25
N ALA A 276 -0.27 -13.28 9.48
CA ALA A 276 0.02 -12.91 8.10
C ALA A 276 1.14 -11.86 7.99
N SER A 277 1.12 -10.81 8.82
CA SER A 277 2.22 -9.83 8.90
C SER A 277 3.55 -10.50 9.25
N ALA A 278 3.54 -11.40 10.24
CA ALA A 278 4.73 -12.17 10.62
C ALA A 278 5.21 -13.11 9.50
N ALA A 279 4.30 -13.74 8.75
CA ALA A 279 4.62 -14.58 7.61
C ALA A 279 5.24 -13.78 6.45
N ALA A 280 4.71 -12.58 6.17
CA ALA A 280 5.27 -11.68 5.17
C ALA A 280 6.69 -11.24 5.54
N PHE A 281 6.91 -10.91 6.81
CA PHE A 281 8.24 -10.59 7.33
C PHE A 281 9.19 -11.80 7.24
N ALA A 282 8.77 -12.99 7.69
CA ALA A 282 9.56 -14.21 7.62
C ALA A 282 9.97 -14.57 6.18
N HIS A 283 9.05 -14.38 5.22
CA HIS A 283 9.30 -14.52 3.79
C HIS A 283 10.38 -13.51 3.32
N ALA A 284 10.20 -12.23 3.65
CA ALA A 284 11.11 -11.16 3.24
C ALA A 284 12.53 -11.33 3.80
N VAL A 285 12.67 -11.70 5.07
CA VAL A 285 13.98 -11.89 5.72
C VAL A 285 14.54 -13.31 5.60
N ARG A 286 13.80 -14.22 4.96
CA ARG A 286 14.20 -15.60 4.64
C ARG A 286 14.55 -16.40 5.90
N VAL A 287 13.65 -16.42 6.87
CA VAL A 287 13.80 -17.16 8.14
C VAL A 287 12.60 -18.07 8.38
N PRO A 288 12.76 -19.20 9.09
CA PRO A 288 11.65 -20.06 9.43
C PRO A 288 10.64 -19.37 10.35
N LEU A 289 9.37 -19.72 10.18
CA LEU A 289 8.27 -19.32 11.04
C LEU A 289 7.79 -20.50 11.89
N LEU A 290 7.73 -20.29 13.20
CA LEU A 290 7.19 -21.22 14.18
C LEU A 290 5.94 -20.60 14.84
N LEU A 291 5.05 -21.46 15.33
CA LEU A 291 3.90 -21.08 16.13
C LEU A 291 4.02 -21.76 17.49
N GLY A 292 3.78 -21.02 18.56
CA GLY A 292 3.58 -21.63 19.87
C GLY A 292 4.00 -20.78 21.04
N ASP A 293 3.69 -21.30 22.22
CA ASP A 293 4.16 -20.81 23.51
C ASP A 293 5.61 -21.22 23.84
N ASN A 294 6.06 -20.88 25.05
CA ASN A 294 7.43 -21.11 25.50
C ASN A 294 7.84 -22.60 25.54
N GLY A 295 6.93 -23.52 25.84
CA GLY A 295 7.31 -24.92 26.08
C GLY A 295 7.57 -25.65 24.77
N THR A 296 6.52 -25.76 23.96
CA THR A 296 6.54 -26.54 22.71
C THR A 296 7.49 -25.92 21.68
N THR A 297 7.54 -24.58 21.61
CA THR A 297 8.43 -23.88 20.67
C THR A 297 9.89 -24.02 21.07
N ARG A 298 10.21 -24.09 22.37
CA ARG A 298 11.59 -24.27 22.81
C ARG A 298 12.13 -25.63 22.42
N ASP A 299 11.34 -26.69 22.58
CA ASP A 299 11.71 -28.04 22.11
C ASP A 299 11.92 -28.03 20.58
N ALA A 300 11.04 -27.38 19.83
CA ALA A 300 11.19 -27.20 18.39
C ALA A 300 12.49 -26.46 18.04
N LEU A 301 12.83 -25.38 18.75
CA LEU A 301 14.08 -24.62 18.58
C LEU A 301 15.33 -25.45 18.89
N GLU A 302 15.26 -26.31 19.90
CA GLU A 302 16.33 -27.25 20.25
C GLU A 302 16.58 -28.26 19.12
N ASP A 303 15.50 -28.78 18.56
CA ASP A 303 15.49 -29.68 17.41
C ASP A 303 16.03 -29.06 16.12
N ILE A 304 16.01 -27.72 16.03
CA ILE A 304 16.49 -26.97 14.87
C ILE A 304 17.75 -26.15 15.14
N ARG A 305 18.54 -26.48 16.17
CA ARG A 305 19.74 -25.72 16.49
C ARG A 305 20.76 -25.59 15.34
N PRO A 306 21.57 -24.51 15.34
CA PRO A 306 21.61 -23.44 16.34
C PRO A 306 20.78 -22.20 15.94
N ILE A 307 19.59 -22.01 16.54
CA ILE A 307 18.90 -20.70 16.54
C ILE A 307 19.45 -19.86 17.70
N ARG A 308 19.76 -18.60 17.42
CA ARG A 308 20.42 -17.66 18.35
C ARG A 308 19.63 -16.38 18.57
N GLU A 309 18.82 -15.99 17.61
CA GLU A 309 18.01 -14.78 17.65
C GLU A 309 16.58 -15.11 17.21
N THR A 310 15.62 -14.48 17.84
CA THR A 310 14.20 -14.74 17.59
C THR A 310 13.43 -13.43 17.58
N TRP A 311 12.52 -13.27 16.62
CA TRP A 311 11.47 -12.28 16.72
C TRP A 311 10.22 -12.97 17.25
N VAL A 312 9.67 -12.47 18.35
CA VAL A 312 8.52 -13.06 19.01
C VAL A 312 7.36 -12.12 18.84
N VAL A 313 6.32 -12.57 18.13
CA VAL A 313 5.20 -11.76 17.69
C VAL A 313 3.95 -12.16 18.44
N GLY A 314 3.27 -11.20 19.05
CA GLY A 314 1.96 -11.40 19.65
C GLY A 314 1.79 -10.78 21.04
N PRO A 315 0.58 -10.87 21.61
CA PRO A 315 0.30 -10.41 22.96
C PRO A 315 1.23 -11.08 23.97
N GLY A 316 1.82 -10.29 24.88
CA GLY A 316 2.73 -10.85 25.90
C GLY A 316 4.06 -11.37 25.34
N ALA A 317 4.47 -11.00 24.12
CA ALA A 317 5.79 -11.33 23.58
C ALA A 317 6.93 -10.89 24.50
N ALA A 318 6.78 -9.76 25.19
CA ALA A 318 7.75 -9.26 26.16
C ALA A 318 7.92 -10.16 27.40
N ASP A 319 6.93 -10.99 27.73
CA ASP A 319 6.94 -11.90 28.88
C ASP A 319 7.52 -13.29 28.52
N ARG A 320 7.98 -13.47 27.28
CA ARG A 320 8.57 -14.71 26.79
C ARG A 320 10.08 -14.71 26.96
N ASP A 321 10.68 -15.89 26.83
CA ASP A 321 12.11 -16.06 26.98
C ASP A 321 12.63 -17.02 25.91
N PHE A 322 13.06 -16.44 24.79
CA PHE A 322 13.62 -17.16 23.65
C PHE A 322 15.05 -16.66 23.35
N PRO A 323 15.88 -17.47 22.65
CA PRO A 323 17.25 -17.07 22.33
C PRO A 323 17.30 -15.75 21.56
N GLY A 324 18.04 -14.76 22.09
CA GLY A 324 18.24 -13.45 21.45
C GLY A 324 16.94 -12.75 21.09
N MET A 325 15.92 -12.88 21.95
CA MET A 325 14.56 -12.44 21.67
C MET A 325 14.45 -10.93 21.43
N ARG A 326 13.68 -10.58 20.39
CA ARG A 326 13.09 -9.26 20.14
C ARG A 326 11.57 -9.42 20.16
N ALA A 327 10.91 -8.84 21.15
CA ALA A 327 9.46 -8.85 21.26
C ALA A 327 8.85 -7.82 20.29
N LEU A 328 7.86 -8.26 19.51
CA LEU A 328 7.08 -7.45 18.57
C LEU A 328 5.60 -7.59 18.98
N SER A 329 5.06 -6.55 19.60
CA SER A 329 3.71 -6.57 20.16
C SER A 329 3.08 -5.18 20.08
N GLY A 330 1.75 -5.14 20.15
CA GLY A 330 0.95 -3.92 20.23
C GLY A 330 -0.29 -4.13 21.10
N GLY A 331 -1.02 -3.06 21.39
CA GLY A 331 -2.31 -3.08 22.08
C GLY A 331 -3.43 -3.72 21.23
N ASP A 332 -3.28 -3.71 19.91
CA ASP A 332 -4.18 -4.36 18.95
C ASP A 332 -3.41 -4.97 17.75
N ALA A 333 -4.15 -5.50 16.77
CA ALA A 333 -3.58 -6.15 15.59
C ALA A 333 -2.82 -5.18 14.68
N ALA A 334 -3.33 -3.96 14.48
CA ALA A 334 -2.68 -2.92 13.68
C ALA A 334 -1.35 -2.49 14.31
N GLU A 335 -1.32 -2.24 15.62
CA GLU A 335 -0.08 -1.92 16.35
C GLU A 335 0.93 -3.07 16.29
N ALA A 336 0.48 -4.32 16.44
CA ALA A 336 1.38 -5.49 16.31
C ALA A 336 1.93 -5.63 14.88
N ALA A 337 1.11 -5.40 13.85
CA ALA A 337 1.55 -5.42 12.46
C ALA A 337 2.54 -4.28 12.15
N ALA A 338 2.31 -3.07 12.69
CA ALA A 338 3.24 -1.95 12.57
C ALA A 338 4.59 -2.26 13.25
N ALA A 339 4.58 -2.89 14.43
CA ALA A 339 5.82 -3.33 15.09
C ALA A 339 6.60 -4.37 14.26
N VAL A 340 5.89 -5.25 13.53
CA VAL A 340 6.51 -6.17 12.56
C VAL A 340 7.05 -5.39 11.34
N GLY A 341 6.35 -4.35 10.88
CA GLY A 341 6.84 -3.43 9.84
C GLY A 341 8.13 -2.70 10.23
N ASP A 342 8.22 -2.19 11.46
CA ASP A 342 9.43 -1.56 11.99
C ASP A 342 10.60 -2.55 12.09
N ALA A 343 10.32 -3.80 12.45
CA ALA A 343 11.31 -4.86 12.41
C ALA A 343 11.77 -5.14 10.98
N ALA A 344 10.87 -5.13 10.00
CA ALA A 344 11.21 -5.28 8.58
C ALA A 344 12.15 -4.18 8.09
N ASP A 345 11.87 -2.91 8.41
CA ASP A 345 12.75 -1.77 8.11
C ASP A 345 14.14 -1.94 8.76
N THR A 346 14.15 -2.29 10.05
CA THR A 346 15.40 -2.51 10.81
C THR A 346 16.26 -3.62 10.20
N GLU A 347 15.63 -4.67 9.66
CA GLU A 347 16.31 -5.78 8.97
C GLU A 347 16.66 -5.47 7.51
N GLY A 348 16.38 -4.26 7.02
CA GLY A 348 16.71 -3.81 5.68
C GLY A 348 15.81 -4.41 4.60
N VAL A 349 14.59 -4.84 4.94
CA VAL A 349 13.59 -5.21 3.94
C VAL A 349 13.26 -3.96 3.10
N PRO A 350 13.35 -4.02 1.76
CA PRO A 350 13.03 -2.87 0.93
C PRO A 350 11.58 -2.41 1.14
N LEU A 351 11.40 -1.17 1.59
CA LEU A 351 10.08 -0.55 1.82
C LEU A 351 9.48 0.09 0.54
N GLY A 352 10.07 -0.18 -0.63
CA GLY A 352 9.56 0.33 -1.90
C GLY A 352 8.13 -0.14 -2.18
N GLU A 353 7.75 -1.31 -1.68
CA GLU A 353 6.40 -1.84 -1.72
C GLU A 353 5.90 -2.14 -0.31
N VAL A 354 4.64 -1.80 -0.03
CA VAL A 354 3.93 -2.12 1.21
C VAL A 354 2.57 -2.73 0.87
N VAL A 355 2.17 -3.77 1.60
CA VAL A 355 0.87 -4.42 1.45
C VAL A 355 -0.04 -3.99 2.59
N LEU A 356 -1.27 -3.60 2.25
CA LEU A 356 -2.33 -3.31 3.20
C LEU A 356 -3.40 -4.38 3.09
N ALA A 357 -3.75 -4.98 4.22
CA ALA A 357 -4.83 -5.97 4.30
C ALA A 357 -5.83 -5.59 5.41
N PRO A 358 -7.10 -5.97 5.28
CA PRO A 358 -8.08 -5.73 6.34
C PRO A 358 -7.83 -6.62 7.55
N GLU A 359 -8.03 -6.05 8.74
CA GLU A 359 -7.98 -6.79 10.00
C GLU A 359 -9.05 -7.89 10.12
N ALA A 360 -10.15 -7.76 9.38
CA ALA A 360 -11.25 -8.72 9.43
C ALA A 360 -11.06 -9.95 8.52
N GLU A 361 -10.08 -9.97 7.61
CA GLU A 361 -9.93 -11.02 6.60
C GLU A 361 -8.55 -11.70 6.67
N ALA A 362 -8.38 -12.64 7.60
CA ALA A 362 -7.13 -13.35 7.80
C ALA A 362 -6.61 -14.09 6.55
N TRP A 363 -7.51 -14.62 5.72
CA TRP A 363 -7.14 -15.31 4.48
C TRP A 363 -6.61 -14.37 3.40
N THR A 364 -7.26 -13.23 3.21
CA THR A 364 -6.80 -12.15 2.33
C THR A 364 -5.43 -11.64 2.78
N ALA A 365 -5.27 -11.36 4.08
CA ALA A 365 -3.99 -10.95 4.65
C ALA A 365 -2.91 -12.01 4.43
N MET A 366 -3.22 -13.29 4.69
CA MET A 366 -2.27 -14.38 4.50
C MET A 366 -1.83 -14.51 3.03
N ALA A 367 -2.75 -14.37 2.08
CA ALA A 367 -2.40 -14.37 0.67
C ALA A 367 -1.55 -13.14 0.28
N GLY A 368 -1.81 -11.98 0.88
CA GLY A 368 -0.98 -10.78 0.74
C GLY A 368 0.47 -10.97 1.17
N ALA A 369 0.75 -11.89 2.10
CA ALA A 369 2.11 -12.22 2.52
C ALA A 369 2.98 -12.82 1.39
N ALA A 370 2.38 -13.30 0.30
CA ALA A 370 3.10 -13.78 -0.88
C ALA A 370 3.93 -12.69 -1.58
N TYR A 371 3.59 -11.41 -1.36
CA TYR A 371 4.37 -10.28 -1.88
C TYR A 371 5.75 -10.13 -1.22
N ALA A 372 6.01 -10.79 -0.08
CA ALA A 372 7.25 -10.65 0.71
C ALA A 372 7.67 -9.19 0.94
N ALA A 373 6.67 -8.35 1.20
CA ALA A 373 6.81 -6.95 1.56
C ALA A 373 6.21 -6.74 2.96
N PRO A 374 6.54 -5.63 3.65
CA PRO A 374 5.85 -5.26 4.89
C PRO A 374 4.33 -5.30 4.69
N LEU A 375 3.64 -6.03 5.56
CA LEU A 375 2.19 -6.17 5.52
C LEU A 375 1.58 -5.54 6.77
N LEU A 376 0.87 -4.44 6.57
CA LEU A 376 0.16 -3.71 7.61
C LEU A 376 -1.33 -4.01 7.53
N LEU A 377 -2.00 -3.79 8.67
CA LEU A 377 -3.42 -4.09 8.80
C LEU A 377 -4.21 -2.80 8.93
N HIS A 378 -5.37 -2.71 8.29
CA HIS A 378 -6.26 -1.57 8.42
C HIS A 378 -7.65 -2.01 8.85
N GLN A 379 -8.35 -1.12 9.55
CA GLN A 379 -9.77 -1.29 9.86
C GLN A 379 -10.62 -1.14 8.60
N SER A 380 -11.84 -1.67 8.64
CA SER A 380 -12.76 -1.52 7.51
C SER A 380 -13.00 -0.04 7.22
N SER A 381 -13.02 0.32 5.93
CA SER A 381 -13.35 1.65 5.41
C SER A 381 -12.35 2.81 5.59
N THR A 382 -11.40 2.76 6.53
CA THR A 382 -10.45 3.86 6.80
C THR A 382 -9.02 3.37 7.04
N ILE A 383 -8.05 4.28 6.94
CA ILE A 383 -6.67 4.06 7.40
C ILE A 383 -6.40 5.02 8.55
N ASP A 384 -6.24 4.46 9.75
CA ASP A 384 -6.02 5.20 10.98
C ASP A 384 -5.00 4.52 11.88
N GLY A 385 -4.81 5.07 13.08
CA GLY A 385 -3.97 4.52 14.13
C GLY A 385 -2.53 4.22 13.69
N ALA A 386 -2.01 3.09 14.16
CA ALA A 386 -0.63 2.68 13.94
C ALA A 386 -0.27 2.52 12.46
N THR A 387 -1.21 2.05 11.64
CA THR A 387 -0.98 1.89 10.19
C THR A 387 -0.87 3.23 9.48
N PHE A 388 -1.71 4.21 9.85
CA PHE A 388 -1.56 5.58 9.34
C PHE A 388 -0.20 6.16 9.74
N ASP A 389 0.18 6.06 11.02
CA ASP A 389 1.44 6.60 11.53
C ASP A 389 2.67 5.95 10.87
N TRP A 390 2.61 4.64 10.65
CA TRP A 390 3.66 3.90 9.96
C TRP A 390 3.78 4.34 8.49
N LEU A 391 2.68 4.41 7.76
CA LEU A 391 2.67 4.87 6.36
C LEU A 391 3.19 6.31 6.27
N LEU A 392 2.79 7.18 7.20
CA LEU A 392 3.25 8.56 7.26
C LEU A 392 4.77 8.63 7.45
N SER A 393 5.36 7.76 8.26
CA SER A 393 6.81 7.74 8.52
C SER A 393 7.62 7.16 7.36
N ALA A 394 7.08 6.13 6.69
CA ALA A 394 7.75 5.41 5.61
C ALA A 394 7.51 5.99 4.21
N ARG A 395 6.60 6.96 4.04
CA ARG A 395 6.14 7.44 2.71
C ARG A 395 7.22 7.86 1.72
N SER A 396 8.33 8.42 2.17
CA SER A 396 9.43 8.83 1.29
C SER A 396 10.27 7.66 0.76
N LEU A 397 10.08 6.47 1.32
CA LEU A 397 10.77 5.22 0.94
C LEU A 397 9.91 4.34 0.04
N MET A 398 8.59 4.60 0.00
CA MET A 398 7.62 3.86 -0.79
C MET A 398 7.61 4.35 -2.25
N ASN A 399 7.43 3.42 -3.17
CA ASN A 399 7.04 3.70 -4.55
C ASN A 399 5.78 2.93 -4.97
N ARG A 400 5.27 2.07 -4.08
CA ARG A 400 4.07 1.27 -4.30
C ARG A 400 3.36 0.92 -3.00
N VAL A 401 2.03 0.98 -3.01
CA VAL A 401 1.17 0.39 -1.99
C VAL A 401 0.17 -0.54 -2.68
N THR A 402 0.12 -1.78 -2.23
CA THR A 402 -0.81 -2.82 -2.71
C THR A 402 -1.87 -3.07 -1.64
N VAL A 403 -3.12 -2.71 -1.92
CA VAL A 403 -4.27 -3.00 -1.07
C VAL A 403 -4.89 -4.33 -1.52
N VAL A 404 -4.89 -5.33 -0.63
CA VAL A 404 -5.53 -6.63 -0.87
C VAL A 404 -6.87 -6.69 -0.13
N GLY A 405 -7.91 -7.15 -0.82
CA GLY A 405 -9.24 -7.35 -0.24
C GLY A 405 -10.36 -6.95 -1.19
N GLY A 406 -11.54 -7.52 -0.94
CA GLY A 406 -12.69 -7.36 -1.81
C GLY A 406 -13.20 -5.92 -1.94
N ASP A 407 -14.26 -5.77 -2.75
CA ASP A 407 -14.96 -4.50 -2.85
C ASP A 407 -15.57 -4.06 -1.52
N GLY A 408 -15.25 -2.85 -1.08
CA GLY A 408 -15.73 -2.26 0.18
C GLY A 408 -14.85 -2.51 1.40
N THR A 409 -13.78 -3.30 1.28
CA THR A 409 -12.82 -3.55 2.37
C THR A 409 -12.15 -2.24 2.85
N LEU A 410 -11.68 -1.41 1.91
CA LEU A 410 -11.33 -0.01 2.14
C LEU A 410 -12.25 0.85 1.28
N SER A 411 -12.93 1.82 1.90
CA SER A 411 -13.94 2.65 1.23
C SER A 411 -13.30 3.58 0.22
N ASP A 412 -14.04 4.08 -0.76
CA ASP A 412 -13.51 5.08 -1.72
C ASP A 412 -12.86 6.26 -0.99
N GLN A 413 -13.47 6.72 0.10
CA GLN A 413 -12.91 7.76 0.97
C GLN A 413 -11.58 7.32 1.61
N GLY A 414 -11.50 6.11 2.15
CA GLY A 414 -10.27 5.56 2.71
C GLY A 414 -9.16 5.35 1.66
N GLN A 415 -9.54 5.00 0.42
CA GLN A 415 -8.61 4.91 -0.72
C GLN A 415 -8.05 6.29 -1.07
N TRP A 416 -8.90 7.32 -1.06
CA TRP A 416 -8.49 8.71 -1.27
C TRP A 416 -7.56 9.18 -0.15
N GLU A 417 -7.88 8.90 1.11
CA GLU A 417 -7.04 9.23 2.26
C GLU A 417 -5.67 8.56 2.17
N LEU A 418 -5.63 7.27 1.81
CA LEU A 418 -4.38 6.54 1.54
C LEU A 418 -3.55 7.25 0.47
N GLN A 419 -4.17 7.54 -0.67
CA GLN A 419 -3.48 8.14 -1.80
C GLN A 419 -2.88 9.50 -1.44
N GLY A 420 -3.62 10.34 -0.71
CA GLY A 420 -3.12 11.63 -0.24
C GLY A 420 -2.01 11.51 0.79
N LEU A 421 -2.13 10.54 1.71
CA LEU A 421 -1.13 10.26 2.72
C LEU A 421 0.22 9.91 2.09
N VAL A 422 0.24 8.96 1.15
CA VAL A 422 1.49 8.42 0.60
C VAL A 422 2.10 9.29 -0.51
N ASN A 423 1.31 10.17 -1.13
CA ASN A 423 1.78 11.08 -2.18
C ASN A 423 1.84 12.56 -1.73
N GLU A 424 1.72 12.81 -0.42
CA GLU A 424 1.87 14.13 0.21
C GLU A 424 0.92 15.23 -0.33
N PHE A 425 -0.34 14.89 -0.61
CA PHE A 425 -1.36 15.87 -0.98
C PHE A 425 -2.69 15.69 -0.23
N GLU A 426 -3.36 16.79 0.10
CA GLU A 426 -4.61 16.77 0.86
C GLU A 426 -5.81 16.49 -0.05
N VAL A 427 -6.28 15.24 -0.10
CA VAL A 427 -7.36 14.84 -1.05
C VAL A 427 -8.69 15.55 -0.78
N HIS A 428 -8.98 15.89 0.48
CA HIS A 428 -10.19 16.62 0.86
C HIS A 428 -10.17 18.09 0.42
N GLN A 429 -8.98 18.68 0.18
CA GLN A 429 -8.85 20.02 -0.43
C GLN A 429 -9.15 20.02 -1.94
N LEU A 430 -9.38 18.85 -2.56
CA LEU A 430 -9.71 18.70 -3.97
C LEU A 430 -11.23 18.80 -4.25
N THR A 431 -12.01 19.34 -3.31
CA THR A 431 -13.46 19.56 -3.45
C THR A 431 -13.77 20.86 -4.21
N GLY A 432 -13.75 20.80 -5.54
CA GLY A 432 -14.31 21.85 -6.41
C GLY A 432 -15.80 21.63 -6.73
N SER A 433 -16.59 22.71 -6.75
CA SER A 433 -17.92 22.79 -7.37
C SER A 433 -17.81 23.46 -8.75
N ALA A 434 -18.52 22.95 -9.75
CA ALA A 434 -18.42 23.37 -11.16
C ALA A 434 -19.14 24.72 -11.45
N GLY A 435 -18.60 25.54 -12.37
CA GLY A 435 -19.18 26.84 -12.75
C GLY A 435 -18.21 27.96 -13.19
N GLU A 436 -18.25 28.32 -14.48
CA GLU A 436 -17.66 29.51 -15.12
C GLU A 436 -16.15 29.55 -15.45
N GLY A 437 -15.89 30.02 -16.68
CA GLY A 437 -14.62 29.95 -17.40
C GLY A 437 -13.62 31.03 -17.00
N LEU A 438 -12.44 30.57 -16.63
CA LEU A 438 -11.23 31.39 -16.47
C LEU A 438 -10.21 31.03 -17.56
N PRO A 439 -9.22 31.90 -17.83
CA PRO A 439 -8.24 31.68 -18.89
C PRO A 439 -7.44 30.41 -18.66
N VAL A 440 -7.55 29.49 -19.61
CA VAL A 440 -6.83 28.22 -19.63
C VAL A 440 -5.42 28.47 -20.15
N ILE A 441 -4.41 28.06 -19.39
CA ILE A 441 -3.03 28.07 -19.87
C ILE A 441 -2.83 26.77 -20.66
N PRO A 442 -2.55 26.82 -21.97
CA PRO A 442 -2.29 25.62 -22.74
C PRO A 442 -1.07 24.90 -22.19
N GLN A 443 -1.15 23.58 -22.12
CA GLN A 443 -0.08 22.71 -21.68
C GLN A 443 1.25 23.07 -22.38
N PRO A 444 2.39 23.12 -21.67
CA PRO A 444 3.71 23.31 -22.26
C PRO A 444 3.97 22.28 -23.38
N PRO A 445 4.53 22.66 -24.55
CA PRO A 445 4.71 21.76 -25.71
C PRO A 445 5.41 20.44 -25.41
N ASP A 446 6.35 20.45 -24.46
CA ASP A 446 7.10 19.32 -23.92
C ASP A 446 6.25 18.37 -23.07
N GLU A 447 5.12 18.83 -22.54
CA GLU A 447 4.16 18.01 -21.81
C GLU A 447 3.00 17.49 -22.71
N ARG A 448 2.87 17.98 -23.95
CA ARG A 448 1.78 17.65 -24.91
C ARG A 448 1.79 16.24 -25.51
N PRO A 449 2.90 15.46 -25.55
CA PRO A 449 2.83 14.07 -25.95
C PRO A 449 1.93 13.31 -24.97
N ILE A 450 0.86 12.71 -25.49
CA ILE A 450 -0.08 11.89 -24.71
C ILE A 450 0.73 10.83 -23.96
N GLY A 451 0.67 10.85 -22.63
CA GLY A 451 1.09 9.71 -21.81
C GLY A 451 2.56 9.62 -21.39
N GLU A 452 3.38 10.67 -21.45
CA GLU A 452 4.71 10.64 -20.80
C GLU A 452 4.66 10.89 -19.27
N ALA A 453 3.57 10.52 -18.61
CA ALA A 453 3.56 10.18 -17.17
C ALA A 453 4.04 8.75 -16.91
N ARG A 454 4.86 8.22 -17.82
CA ARG A 454 5.67 7.01 -17.65
C ARG A 454 7.01 7.22 -18.35
N ARG A 455 7.97 7.77 -17.63
CA ARG A 455 9.33 7.22 -17.53
C ARG A 455 9.89 7.46 -16.14
#